data_AF-A0AAD5GPT9-F1
#
_entry.id   AF-A0AAD5GPT9-F1
#
_cell.length_a   1.000
_cell.length_b   1.000
_cell.length_c   1.000
_cell.angle_alpha   90.00
_cell.angle_beta   90.00
_cell.angle_gamma   90.00
#
_symmetry.space_group_name_H-M   'P 1'
#
loop_
_entity.id
_entity.type
_entity.pdbx_description
1 polymer ?
#
loop_
_entity_poly.entity_id
_entity_poly.type
_entity_poly.pdbx_seq_one_letter_code
_entity_poly.pdbx_strand_id
1 'polypeptide(L)'
;MTTPKTTQDLAIEGQKHLEQTIESAFQILSSLNDELCNPNLWSTSNNNADTSSDNNNNTHQLETGGGGALDEARLRYKASVNALRSVLTAIPNSRKAKAYDVDPMSTDELDVEKLEDKASALRKELENKNKHLKMLIDQFRELITDISAWQSPVVG
;
A
#
# COMPACT_ATOMS: atom_id res chain seq x y z
N MET A 1 4.31 -12.78 -28.02
CA MET A 1 3.07 -11.97 -27.89
C MET A 1 2.74 -11.91 -26.41
N THR A 2 3.00 -10.76 -25.75
CA THR A 2 2.61 -10.55 -24.35
C THR A 2 1.15 -10.12 -24.32
N THR A 3 0.32 -10.84 -23.57
CA THR A 3 -1.07 -10.47 -23.33
C THR A 3 -1.15 -9.04 -22.76
N PRO A 4 -2.19 -8.27 -23.11
CA PRO A 4 -2.37 -6.93 -22.55
C PRO A 4 -2.54 -7.03 -21.03
N LYS A 5 -1.58 -6.49 -20.27
CA LYS A 5 -1.65 -6.43 -18.81
C LYS A 5 -2.90 -5.65 -18.40
N THR A 6 -3.70 -6.22 -17.50
CA THR A 6 -4.89 -5.53 -17.01
C THR A 6 -4.50 -4.38 -16.08
N THR A 7 -5.40 -3.41 -15.87
CA THR A 7 -5.18 -2.32 -14.90
C THR A 7 -4.92 -2.87 -13.48
N GLN A 8 -5.53 -4.00 -13.12
CA GLN A 8 -5.28 -4.67 -11.85
C GLN A 8 -3.86 -5.25 -11.78
N ASP A 9 -3.38 -5.89 -12.86
CA ASP A 9 -2.01 -6.41 -12.92
C ASP A 9 -0.99 -5.29 -12.82
N LEU A 10 -1.23 -4.17 -13.51
CA LEU A 10 -0.38 -2.98 -13.42
C LEU A 10 -0.40 -2.38 -12.01
N ALA A 11 -1.52 -2.40 -11.30
CA ALA A 11 -1.58 -1.92 -9.92
C ALA A 11 -0.76 -2.80 -8.97
N ILE A 12 -0.85 -4.13 -9.12
CA ILE A 12 -0.07 -5.09 -8.32
C ILE A 12 1.43 -4.95 -8.63
N GLU A 13 1.79 -4.81 -9.91
CA GLU A 13 3.18 -4.58 -10.34
C GLU A 13 3.72 -3.22 -9.82
N GLY A 14 2.88 -2.19 -9.82
CA GLY A 14 3.21 -0.88 -9.25
C GLY A 14 3.47 -0.96 -7.74
N GLN A 15 2.64 -1.69 -7.00
CA GLN A 15 2.86 -1.92 -5.57
C GLN A 15 4.20 -2.62 -5.31
N LYS A 16 4.51 -3.68 -6.06
CA LYS A 16 5.79 -4.38 -5.96
C LYS A 16 6.98 -3.45 -6.19
N HIS A 17 6.93 -2.61 -7.24
CA HIS A 17 8.03 -1.68 -7.52
C HIS A 17 8.17 -0.59 -6.47
N LEU A 18 7.07 -0.16 -5.84
CA LEU A 18 7.11 0.76 -4.71
C LEU A 18 7.84 0.14 -3.52
N GLU A 19 7.52 -1.10 -3.15
CA GLU A 19 8.20 -1.83 -2.06
C GLU A 19 9.71 -1.97 -2.35
N GLN A 20 10.08 -2.34 -3.58
CA GLN A 20 11.49 -2.42 -4.01
C GLN A 20 12.21 -1.07 -3.96
N THR A 21 11.51 0.02 -4.29
CA THR A 21 12.04 1.39 -4.22
C THR A 21 12.34 1.75 -2.78
N ILE A 22 11.42 1.44 -1.86
CA ILE A 22 11.56 1.69 -0.43
C ILE A 22 12.75 0.89 0.12
N GLU A 23 12.83 -0.40 -0.18
CA GLU A 23 13.92 -1.27 0.28
C GLU A 23 15.29 -0.78 -0.22
N SER A 24 15.39 -0.42 -1.50
CA SER A 24 16.64 0.10 -2.07
C SER A 24 17.04 1.44 -1.43
N ALA A 25 16.06 2.30 -1.12
CA ALA A 25 16.31 3.55 -0.41
C ALA A 25 16.84 3.31 1.01
N PHE A 26 16.28 2.33 1.72
CA PHE A 26 16.80 1.91 3.03
C PHE A 26 18.23 1.39 2.94
N GLN A 27 18.56 0.58 1.92
CA GLN A 27 19.93 0.10 1.71
C GLN A 27 20.91 1.25 1.45
N ILE A 28 20.53 2.26 0.65
CA ILE A 28 21.35 3.47 0.44
C ILE A 28 21.63 4.16 1.77
N LEU A 29 20.58 4.38 2.58
CA LEU A 29 20.73 5.05 3.87
C LEU A 29 21.60 4.23 4.85
N SER A 30 21.43 2.91 4.88
CA SER A 30 22.24 2.02 5.71
C SER A 30 23.70 2.03 5.28
N SER A 31 23.98 1.88 3.97
CA SER A 31 25.36 1.90 3.46
C SER A 31 26.04 3.25 3.69
N LEU A 32 25.32 4.37 3.52
CA LEU A 32 25.83 5.69 3.88
C LEU A 32 26.11 5.79 5.38
N ASN A 33 25.22 5.25 6.21
CA ASN A 33 25.42 5.22 7.66
C ASN A 33 26.64 4.37 8.06
N ASP A 34 26.87 3.24 7.39
CA ASP A 34 28.03 2.37 7.65
C ASP A 34 29.34 3.05 7.26
N GLU A 35 29.37 3.73 6.11
CA GLU A 35 30.50 4.59 5.71
C GLU A 35 30.71 5.72 6.72
N LEU A 36 29.64 6.41 7.11
CA LEU A 36 29.66 7.53 8.08
C LEU A 36 29.83 7.10 9.54
N CYS A 37 29.86 5.80 9.83
CA CYS A 37 30.21 5.26 11.14
C CYS A 37 31.60 4.59 11.18
N ASN A 38 32.30 4.48 10.04
CA ASN A 38 33.63 3.86 9.96
C ASN A 38 34.75 4.74 10.59
N PRO A 39 35.28 4.39 11.79
CA PRO A 39 36.24 5.24 12.54
C PRO A 39 37.55 5.51 11.79
N ASN A 40 37.89 4.66 10.81
CA ASN A 40 39.09 4.79 10.01
C ASN A 40 39.05 6.00 9.07
N LEU A 41 37.85 6.53 8.75
CA LEU A 41 37.70 7.71 7.88
C LEU A 41 37.94 9.04 8.61
N TRP A 42 37.79 9.07 9.94
CA TRP A 42 38.06 10.26 10.76
C TRP A 42 39.33 10.15 11.61
N SER A 43 39.98 8.99 11.61
CA SER A 43 41.28 8.82 12.27
C SER A 43 42.36 9.53 11.47
N THR A 44 42.48 10.85 11.64
CA THR A 44 43.63 11.61 11.16
C THR A 44 44.88 11.07 11.84
N SER A 45 45.72 10.37 11.08
CA SER A 45 47.07 10.02 11.53
C SER A 45 47.80 11.32 11.84
N ASN A 46 48.03 11.58 13.12
CA ASN A 46 48.71 12.77 13.61
C ASN A 46 50.22 12.62 13.32
N ASN A 47 50.60 12.72 12.04
CA ASN A 47 51.99 12.59 11.62
C ASN A 47 52.69 13.94 11.72
N ASN A 48 53.32 14.17 12.87
CA ASN A 48 54.50 15.04 12.95
C ASN A 48 55.75 14.17 12.74
N ALA A 49 56.69 14.68 11.93
CA ALA A 49 58.01 14.12 11.56
C ALA A 49 57.96 13.01 10.48
N ASP A 50 58.78 12.96 9.44
CA ASP A 50 59.97 13.72 9.03
C ASP A 50 60.11 13.51 7.51
N THR A 51 60.70 14.48 6.83
CA THR A 51 61.08 14.42 5.41
C THR A 51 62.14 13.34 5.17
N SER A 52 61.82 12.30 4.38
CA SER A 52 62.81 11.59 3.56
C SER A 52 62.16 10.71 2.49
N SER A 53 62.44 11.07 1.23
CA SER A 53 62.80 10.19 0.11
C SER A 53 62.10 8.82 -0.02
N ASP A 54 61.30 8.61 -1.07
CA ASP A 54 61.81 8.19 -2.38
C ASP A 54 60.69 7.86 -3.39
N ASN A 55 61.08 7.94 -4.67
CA ASN A 55 60.26 7.94 -5.87
C ASN A 55 59.46 6.66 -6.15
N ASN A 56 58.18 6.90 -6.49
CA ASN A 56 57.41 6.29 -7.59
C ASN A 56 57.61 4.79 -7.92
N ASN A 57 56.68 3.95 -7.47
CA ASN A 57 55.75 3.26 -8.37
C ASN A 57 54.58 2.68 -7.57
N ASN A 58 53.74 3.55 -7.00
CA ASN A 58 52.48 3.11 -6.42
C ASN A 58 51.47 3.00 -7.57
N THR A 59 51.39 1.82 -8.17
CA THR A 59 50.19 1.40 -8.88
C THR A 59 49.04 1.60 -7.90
N HIS A 60 48.29 2.69 -8.08
CA HIS A 60 47.06 2.97 -7.37
C HIS A 60 46.10 1.80 -7.60
N GLN A 61 46.26 0.76 -6.80
CA GLN A 61 45.18 -0.07 -6.33
C GLN A 61 44.35 0.88 -5.44
N LEU A 62 43.55 1.70 -6.11
CA LEU A 62 42.43 2.38 -5.48
C LEU A 62 41.55 1.24 -4.98
N GLU A 63 41.78 0.90 -3.72
CA GLU A 63 41.00 -0.04 -2.95
C GLU A 63 39.54 0.32 -3.15
N THR A 64 38.83 -0.54 -3.90
CA THR A 64 37.40 -0.54 -4.21
C THR A 64 36.55 -0.76 -2.95
N GLY A 65 36.95 -0.20 -1.81
CA GLY A 65 36.47 -0.54 -0.47
C GLY A 65 35.21 0.19 0.01
N GLY A 66 34.52 0.97 -0.82
CA GLY A 66 33.29 1.68 -0.42
C GLY A 66 32.18 1.75 -1.48
N GLY A 67 32.52 1.70 -2.77
CA GLY A 67 31.53 1.95 -3.83
C GLY A 67 30.55 0.80 -4.11
N GLY A 68 30.88 -0.45 -3.77
CA GLY A 68 30.11 -1.61 -4.27
C GLY A 68 28.66 -1.68 -3.78
N ALA A 69 28.45 -1.63 -2.45
CA ALA A 69 27.13 -1.78 -1.87
C ALA A 69 26.26 -0.52 -2.07
N LEU A 70 26.85 0.66 -1.90
CA LEU A 70 26.16 1.93 -2.08
C LEU A 70 25.79 2.18 -3.55
N ASP A 71 26.71 1.94 -4.49
CA ASP A 71 26.42 2.14 -5.92
C ASP A 71 25.43 1.10 -6.44
N GLU A 72 25.47 -0.13 -5.94
CA GLU A 72 24.48 -1.16 -6.25
C GLU A 72 23.09 -0.79 -5.70
N ALA A 73 23.00 -0.31 -4.46
CA ALA A 73 21.73 0.15 -3.88
C ALA A 73 21.15 1.35 -4.67
N ARG A 74 22.01 2.27 -5.11
CA ARG A 74 21.63 3.39 -6.00
C ARG A 74 21.15 2.91 -7.35
N LEU A 75 21.81 1.92 -7.94
CA LEU A 75 21.42 1.33 -9.21
C LEU A 75 20.02 0.69 -9.11
N ARG A 76 19.78 -0.11 -8.07
CA ARG A 76 18.48 -0.76 -7.80
C ARG A 76 17.37 0.24 -7.50
N TYR A 77 17.66 1.30 -6.74
CA TYR A 77 16.72 2.38 -6.50
C TYR A 77 16.33 3.06 -7.82
N LYS A 78 17.29 3.43 -8.66
CA LYS A 78 17.01 4.04 -9.96
C LYS A 78 16.21 3.11 -10.87
N ALA A 79 16.54 1.82 -10.89
CA ALA A 79 15.83 0.82 -11.70
C ALA A 79 14.38 0.64 -11.25
N SER A 80 14.15 0.48 -9.94
CA SER A 80 12.81 0.32 -9.37
C SER A 80 11.96 1.58 -9.54
N VAL A 81 12.52 2.77 -9.38
CA VAL A 81 11.83 4.04 -9.66
C VAL A 81 11.45 4.16 -11.14
N ASN A 82 12.34 3.77 -12.06
CA ASN A 82 12.03 3.79 -13.49
C ASN A 82 10.90 2.81 -13.84
N ALA A 83 10.92 1.61 -13.26
CA ALA A 83 9.84 0.64 -13.43
C ALA A 83 8.51 1.16 -12.85
N LEU A 84 8.53 1.75 -11.65
CA LEU A 84 7.36 2.36 -11.03
C LEU A 84 6.79 3.49 -11.90
N ARG A 85 7.64 4.38 -12.43
CA ARG A 85 7.21 5.44 -13.36
C ARG A 85 6.61 4.86 -14.63
N SER A 86 7.19 3.80 -15.18
CA SER A 86 6.64 3.11 -16.36
C SER A 86 5.26 2.53 -16.10
N VAL A 87 5.03 1.96 -14.92
CA VAL A 87 3.70 1.45 -14.53
C VAL A 87 2.71 2.60 -14.35
N LEU A 88 3.11 3.67 -13.67
CA LEU A 88 2.26 4.85 -13.46
C LEU A 88 1.85 5.54 -14.78
N THR A 89 2.72 5.55 -15.79
CA THR A 89 2.37 6.05 -17.12
C THR A 89 1.52 5.04 -17.91
N ALA A 90 1.67 3.74 -17.66
CA ALA A 90 0.88 2.70 -18.29
C ALA A 90 -0.57 2.62 -17.76
N ILE A 91 -0.83 2.90 -16.48
CA ILE A 91 -2.17 2.81 -15.87
C ILE A 91 -3.22 3.72 -16.57
N PRO A 92 -2.96 5.02 -16.84
CA PRO A 92 -3.89 5.85 -17.60
C PRO A 92 -4.11 5.33 -19.02
N ASN A 93 -3.08 4.77 -19.63
CA ASN A 93 -3.14 4.22 -20.99
C ASN A 93 -3.88 2.88 -21.03
N SER A 94 -3.81 2.04 -19.99
CA SER A 94 -4.59 0.79 -19.88
C SER A 94 -6.08 1.05 -19.60
N ARG A 95 -6.41 2.21 -19.03
CA ARG A 95 -7.80 2.70 -18.93
C ARG A 95 -8.34 3.20 -20.27
N LYS A 96 -7.54 3.97 -21.03
CA LYS A 96 -7.88 4.41 -22.41
C LYS A 96 -7.97 3.22 -23.38
N ALA A 97 -6.94 2.38 -23.38
CA ALA A 97 -7.00 0.94 -23.21
C ALA A 97 -8.35 0.21 -23.35
N LYS A 98 -9.03 0.15 -22.21
CA LYS A 98 -10.34 -0.49 -22.10
C LYS A 98 -11.47 0.39 -22.60
N ALA A 99 -11.30 1.70 -22.67
CA ALA A 99 -12.33 2.64 -23.13
C ALA A 99 -12.72 2.48 -24.61
N TYR A 100 -11.86 1.86 -25.45
CA TYR A 100 -12.19 1.59 -26.85
C TYR A 100 -12.85 0.24 -27.09
N ASP A 101 -12.92 -0.64 -26.09
CA ASP A 101 -13.63 -1.94 -26.15
C ASP A 101 -14.82 -2.00 -25.18
N VAL A 102 -14.86 -1.11 -24.19
CA VAL A 102 -15.96 -0.95 -23.25
C VAL A 102 -16.11 0.54 -22.95
N ASP A 103 -17.27 1.10 -23.28
CA ASP A 103 -17.62 2.49 -23.00
C ASP A 103 -17.29 2.82 -21.52
N PRO A 104 -16.32 3.72 -21.24
CA PRO A 104 -15.78 3.93 -19.89
C PRO A 104 -16.75 4.64 -18.95
N MET A 105 -17.92 5.07 -19.45
CA MET A 105 -19.03 5.53 -18.62
C MET A 105 -19.85 4.36 -18.08
N SER A 106 -19.89 3.21 -18.77
CA SER A 106 -20.91 2.20 -18.53
C SER A 106 -20.55 1.16 -17.47
N THR A 107 -19.28 0.82 -17.24
CA THR A 107 -18.95 -0.24 -16.26
C THR A 107 -18.96 0.25 -14.82
N ASP A 108 -18.39 1.42 -14.55
CA ASP A 108 -18.46 2.01 -13.21
C ASP A 108 -19.90 2.44 -12.89
N GLU A 109 -20.67 2.92 -13.87
CA GLU A 109 -22.09 3.26 -13.69
C GLU A 109 -22.97 2.03 -13.51
N LEU A 110 -22.75 0.94 -14.26
CA LEU A 110 -23.51 -0.32 -14.10
C LEU A 110 -23.19 -1.05 -12.79
N ASP A 111 -21.94 -1.00 -12.32
CA ASP A 111 -21.58 -1.54 -11.02
C ASP A 111 -22.11 -0.69 -9.86
N VAL A 112 -22.15 0.64 -10.02
CA VAL A 112 -22.79 1.56 -9.07
C VAL A 112 -24.30 1.34 -9.02
N GLU A 113 -24.96 1.24 -10.16
CA GLU A 113 -26.41 0.97 -10.27
C GLU A 113 -26.77 -0.37 -9.60
N LYS A 114 -25.99 -1.43 -9.88
CA LYS A 114 -26.19 -2.74 -9.25
C LYS A 114 -25.93 -2.74 -7.74
N LEU A 115 -24.99 -1.93 -7.27
CA LEU A 115 -24.74 -1.74 -5.83
C LEU A 115 -25.87 -0.94 -5.17
N GLU A 116 -26.40 0.06 -5.85
CA GLU A 116 -27.55 0.84 -5.40
C GLU A 116 -28.82 -0.01 -5.30
N ASP A 117 -29.05 -0.89 -6.28
CA ASP A 117 -30.14 -1.87 -6.26
C ASP A 117 -30.04 -2.80 -5.04
N LYS A 118 -28.84 -3.35 -4.80
CA LYS A 118 -28.59 -4.20 -3.62
C LYS A 118 -28.79 -3.43 -2.31
N ALA A 119 -28.31 -2.19 -2.23
CA ALA A 119 -28.49 -1.34 -1.07
C ALA A 119 -29.98 -1.05 -0.82
N SER A 120 -30.75 -0.81 -1.88
CA SER A 120 -32.19 -0.59 -1.83
C SER A 120 -32.95 -1.84 -1.38
N ALA A 121 -32.58 -3.01 -1.90
CA ALA A 121 -33.15 -4.29 -1.46
C ALA A 121 -32.88 -4.55 0.04
N LEU A 122 -31.64 -4.34 0.48
CA LEU A 122 -31.26 -4.50 1.89
C LEU A 122 -31.98 -3.50 2.81
N ARG A 123 -32.11 -2.24 2.39
CA ARG A 123 -32.90 -1.24 3.14
C ARG A 123 -34.36 -1.65 3.30
N LYS A 124 -34.98 -2.16 2.23
CA LYS A 124 -36.36 -2.65 2.26
C LYS A 124 -36.52 -3.87 3.16
N GLU A 125 -35.58 -4.81 3.11
CA GLU A 125 -35.59 -5.98 4.00
C GLU A 125 -35.42 -5.58 5.46
N LEU A 126 -34.51 -4.63 5.75
CA LEU A 126 -34.29 -4.10 7.10
C LEU A 126 -35.55 -3.43 7.64
N GLU A 127 -36.22 -2.61 6.84
CA GLU A 127 -37.48 -1.98 7.23
C GLU A 127 -38.57 -3.03 7.53
N ASN A 128 -38.67 -4.06 6.68
CA ASN A 128 -39.63 -5.15 6.88
C ASN A 128 -39.36 -5.93 8.17
N LYS A 129 -38.10 -6.29 8.43
CA LYS A 129 -37.70 -6.95 9.69
C LYS A 129 -37.98 -6.08 10.91
N ASN A 130 -37.76 -4.77 10.81
CA ASN A 130 -38.05 -3.84 11.90
C ASN A 130 -39.56 -3.74 12.19
N LYS A 131 -40.41 -3.73 11.16
CA LYS A 131 -41.88 -3.81 11.33
C LYS A 131 -42.30 -5.08 12.06
N HIS A 132 -41.72 -6.23 11.70
CA HIS A 132 -42.03 -7.49 12.36
C HIS A 132 -41.61 -7.50 13.84
N LEU A 133 -40.41 -7.00 14.14
CA LEU A 133 -39.94 -6.85 15.52
C LEU A 133 -40.86 -5.95 16.34
N LYS A 134 -41.32 -4.84 15.77
CA LYS A 134 -42.24 -3.91 16.44
C LYS A 134 -43.57 -4.58 16.79
N MET A 135 -44.16 -5.32 15.84
CA MET A 135 -45.38 -6.09 16.09
C MET A 135 -45.19 -7.11 17.21
N LEU A 136 -44.08 -7.85 17.21
CA LEU A 136 -43.78 -8.82 18.26
C LEU A 136 -43.62 -8.15 19.64
N ILE A 137 -42.95 -6.99 19.68
CA ILE A 137 -42.82 -6.19 20.91
C ILE A 137 -44.20 -5.73 21.41
N ASP A 138 -45.08 -5.28 20.53
CA ASP A 138 -46.42 -4.82 20.90
C ASP A 138 -47.28 -5.98 21.42
N GLN A 139 -47.21 -7.15 20.79
CA GLN A 139 -47.85 -8.39 21.29
C GLN A 139 -47.34 -8.80 22.67
N PHE A 140 -46.02 -8.73 22.91
CA PHE A 140 -45.47 -9.03 24.22
C PHE A 140 -45.92 -8.02 25.28
N ARG A 141 -46.02 -6.73 24.93
CA ARG A 141 -46.52 -5.70 25.85
C ARG A 141 -47.97 -5.91 26.23
N GLU A 142 -48.82 -6.28 25.26
CA GLU A 142 -50.22 -6.64 25.50
C GLU A 142 -50.32 -7.84 26.44
N LEU A 143 -49.57 -8.92 26.14
CA LEU A 143 -49.56 -10.11 26.99
C LEU A 143 -49.11 -9.80 28.43
N ILE A 144 -48.06 -8.98 28.61
CA ILE A 144 -47.61 -8.56 29.94
C ILE A 144 -48.72 -7.79 30.66
N THR A 145 -49.46 -6.94 29.93
CA THR A 145 -50.57 -6.16 30.49
C THR A 145 -51.70 -7.08 30.95
N ASP A 146 -52.09 -8.05 30.14
CA ASP A 146 -53.14 -9.02 30.47
C ASP A 146 -52.76 -9.87 31.70
N ILE A 147 -51.53 -10.38 31.74
CA ILE A 147 -51.02 -11.13 32.89
C ILE A 147 -51.04 -10.26 34.15
N SER A 148 -50.60 -9.01 34.04
CA SER A 148 -50.59 -8.08 35.17
C SER A 148 -51.99 -7.80 35.71
N ALA A 149 -53.00 -7.75 34.82
CA ALA A 149 -54.40 -7.60 35.21
C ALA A 149 -54.91 -8.82 36.00
N TRP A 150 -54.45 -10.02 35.67
CA TRP A 150 -54.84 -11.26 36.38
C TRP A 150 -54.12 -11.44 37.71
N GLN A 151 -52.94 -10.85 37.84
CA GLN A 151 -52.14 -10.87 39.07
C GLN A 151 -52.49 -9.74 40.04
N SER A 152 -53.37 -8.81 39.66
CA SER A 152 -53.86 -7.76 40.56
C SER A 152 -54.78 -8.38 41.63
N PRO A 153 -54.48 -8.26 42.93
CA PRO A 153 -55.34 -8.80 43.97
C PRO A 153 -56.71 -8.09 43.92
N VAL A 154 -57.79 -8.86 43.86
CA VAL A 154 -59.14 -8.34 44.11
C VAL A 154 -59.15 -7.85 45.55
N VAL A 155 -59.05 -6.53 45.75
CA VAL A 155 -59.20 -5.91 47.06
C VAL A 155 -60.65 -6.13 47.48
N GLY A 156 -60.88 -7.19 48.26
CA GLY A 156 -62.12 -7.48 48.97
C GLY A 156 -62.10 -6.91 50.37
#